data_AF-A0A381YC29-F1
#
_entry.id   AF-A0A381YC29-F1
#
_cell.length_a   1.000
_cell.length_b   1.000
_cell.length_c   1.000
_cell.angle_alpha   90.00
_cell.angle_beta   90.00
_cell.angle_gamma   90.00
#
_symmetry.space_group_name_H-M   'P 1'
#
loop_
_entity.id
_entity.type
_entity.pdbx_description
1 polymer ?
#
loop_
_entity_poly.entity_id
_entity_poly.type
_entity_poly.pdbx_seq_one_letter_code
_entity_poly.pdbx_strand_id
1 'polypeptide(L)'
;MSPQRLSFAGGGTDLPDFYRHHGGAVISATINKYLYVTVKRHSPLFNETYRLSYSKTEHVDTLDEIENDVARECLRLIHVEPPLYIATAADLPASSGLGSSSSFAVGLLYALHTMRGESVSAGQLAEEACHVEIGMLKRPIGKQDQYAAAFGGLNFITFQPDGRVHLDHIWLPDDGAASLFRNSMLFWTGTQRDAGSILEEQRANITETSETLVQMRDLAGDFRDILLQQSNDPGGL
;
A
#
# COMPACT_ATOMS: atom_id res chain seq x y z
N MET A 1 7.60 1.88 -10.67
CA MET A 1 7.96 2.41 -9.33
C MET A 1 6.68 2.63 -8.55
N SER A 2 6.72 2.55 -7.23
CA SER A 2 5.56 2.77 -6.35
C SER A 2 6.01 3.55 -5.10
N PRO A 3 5.33 4.64 -4.72
CA PRO A 3 5.67 5.39 -3.53
C PRO A 3 5.25 4.69 -2.24
N GLN A 4 5.98 4.94 -1.16
CA GLN A 4 5.61 4.58 0.20
C GLN A 4 4.80 5.70 0.86
N ARG A 5 4.12 5.40 1.98
CA ARG A 5 3.11 6.29 2.57
C ARG A 5 3.22 6.46 4.08
N LEU A 6 2.85 7.64 4.55
CA LEU A 6 2.57 7.96 5.95
C LEU A 6 1.06 8.05 6.16
N SER A 7 0.57 7.54 7.30
CA SER A 7 -0.81 7.69 7.72
C SER A 7 -0.87 8.72 8.85
N PHE A 8 -1.79 9.67 8.77
CA PHE A 8 -1.96 10.73 9.78
C PHE A 8 -3.06 10.37 10.79
N ALA A 9 -4.19 9.86 10.31
CA ALA A 9 -5.32 9.47 11.14
C ALA A 9 -6.16 8.36 10.49
N GLY A 10 -6.90 7.64 11.34
CA GLY A 10 -7.86 6.60 10.92
C GLY A 10 -7.28 5.21 10.66
N GLY A 11 -5.97 5.00 10.86
CA GLY A 11 -5.33 3.70 10.63
C GLY A 11 -5.98 2.57 11.45
N GLY A 12 -6.21 1.42 10.80
CA GLY A 12 -6.92 0.28 11.40
C GLY A 12 -8.42 0.27 11.09
N THR A 13 -9.01 1.42 10.74
CA THR A 13 -10.42 1.48 10.30
C THR A 13 -10.62 0.96 8.88
N ASP A 14 -9.53 0.71 8.15
CA ASP A 14 -9.52 0.10 6.82
C ASP A 14 -9.54 -1.44 6.85
N LEU A 15 -9.57 -2.04 8.04
CA LEU A 15 -9.73 -3.48 8.21
C LEU A 15 -11.17 -3.91 7.86
N PRO A 16 -11.36 -4.99 7.05
CA PRO A 16 -12.68 -5.48 6.66
C PRO A 16 -13.63 -5.75 7.82
N ASP A 17 -13.10 -6.29 8.92
CA ASP A 17 -13.88 -6.63 10.10
C ASP A 17 -14.40 -5.38 10.85
N PHE A 18 -13.85 -4.19 10.58
CA PHE A 18 -14.35 -2.92 11.10
C PHE A 18 -15.23 -2.18 10.09
N TYR A 19 -14.71 -1.88 8.89
CA TYR A 19 -15.43 -1.00 7.95
C TYR A 19 -16.74 -1.60 7.44
N ARG A 20 -16.89 -2.93 7.44
CA ARG A 20 -18.15 -3.60 7.07
C ARG A 20 -19.32 -3.26 7.99
N HIS A 21 -19.03 -2.86 9.23
CA HIS A 21 -20.05 -2.52 10.22
C HIS A 21 -20.17 -1.01 10.44
N HIS A 22 -19.05 -0.28 10.40
CA HIS A 22 -19.01 1.14 10.78
C HIS A 22 -18.64 2.07 9.63
N GLY A 23 -18.25 1.55 8.47
CA GLY A 23 -17.45 2.30 7.51
C GLY A 23 -16.06 2.62 8.06
N GLY A 24 -15.11 2.89 7.16
CA GLY A 24 -13.73 3.24 7.51
C GLY A 24 -13.33 4.55 6.84
N ALA A 25 -12.35 5.24 7.42
CA ALA A 25 -11.79 6.45 6.85
C ALA A 25 -10.34 6.60 7.29
N VAL A 26 -9.47 6.91 6.35
CA VAL A 26 -8.06 7.24 6.62
C VAL A 26 -7.67 8.50 5.87
N ILE A 27 -6.73 9.24 6.43
CA ILE A 27 -6.02 10.30 5.72
C ILE A 27 -4.53 10.00 5.73
N SER A 28 -3.97 9.90 4.53
CA SER A 28 -2.59 9.46 4.33
C SER A 28 -1.95 10.20 3.18
N ALA A 29 -0.62 10.28 3.19
CA ALA A 29 0.14 10.87 2.10
C ALA A 29 1.32 9.99 1.70
N THR A 30 1.56 9.91 0.39
CA THR A 30 2.80 9.33 -0.10
C THR A 30 3.99 10.26 0.07
N ILE A 31 5.15 9.69 0.35
CA ILE A 31 6.40 10.43 0.57
C ILE A 31 7.39 10.20 -0.57
N ASN A 32 8.48 10.96 -0.57
CA ASN A 32 9.58 10.85 -1.52
C ASN A 32 10.50 9.63 -1.27
N LYS A 33 9.89 8.50 -0.89
CA LYS A 33 10.54 7.20 -0.69
C LYS A 33 9.80 6.18 -1.51
N TYR A 34 10.55 5.44 -2.31
CA TYR A 34 9.98 4.60 -3.35
C TYR A 34 10.49 3.17 -3.26
N LEU A 35 9.69 2.29 -3.84
CA LEU A 35 10.06 0.95 -4.19
C LEU A 35 10.09 0.84 -5.72
N TYR A 36 11.18 0.28 -6.22
CA TYR A 36 11.48 0.12 -7.64
C TYR A 36 11.42 -1.36 -7.95
N VAL A 37 10.58 -1.74 -8.90
CA VAL A 37 10.49 -3.10 -9.42
C VAL A 37 10.93 -3.09 -10.86
N THR A 38 11.85 -3.99 -11.20
CA THR A 38 12.26 -4.27 -12.57
C THR A 38 11.80 -5.67 -12.92
N VAL A 39 11.07 -5.80 -14.03
CA VAL A 39 10.71 -7.10 -14.61
C VAL A 39 11.26 -7.14 -16.02
N LYS A 40 11.91 -8.24 -16.38
CA LYS A 40 12.34 -8.50 -17.75
C LYS A 40 12.22 -9.97 -18.11
N ARG A 41 12.19 -10.25 -19.40
CA ARG A 41 12.43 -11.60 -19.92
C ARG A 41 13.81 -12.07 -19.46
N HIS A 42 13.85 -13.24 -18.84
CA HIS A 42 15.11 -13.88 -18.50
C HIS A 42 15.67 -14.59 -19.72
N SER A 43 16.98 -14.81 -19.75
CA SER A 43 17.58 -15.56 -20.86
C SER A 43 17.37 -17.06 -20.65
N PRO A 44 16.94 -17.83 -21.65
CA PRO A 44 16.92 -19.29 -21.58
C PRO A 44 18.31 -19.92 -21.42
N LEU A 45 19.38 -19.14 -21.56
CA LEU A 45 20.76 -19.57 -21.28
C LEU A 45 21.04 -19.71 -19.78
N PHE A 46 20.16 -19.18 -18.92
CA PHE A 46 20.18 -19.47 -17.50
C PHE A 46 19.39 -20.75 -17.24
N ASN A 47 19.86 -21.57 -16.30
CA ASN A 47 19.27 -22.88 -16.03
C ASN A 47 17.93 -22.77 -15.28
N GLU A 48 17.63 -21.61 -14.70
CA GLU A 48 16.40 -21.37 -13.95
C GLU A 48 15.33 -20.60 -14.74
N THR A 49 14.07 -20.97 -14.53
CA THR A 49 12.90 -20.31 -15.15
C THR A 49 12.62 -18.93 -14.53
N TYR A 50 12.75 -18.82 -13.21
CA TYR A 50 12.47 -17.60 -12.45
C TYR A 50 13.70 -17.22 -11.62
N ARG A 51 14.10 -15.95 -11.74
CA ARG A 51 15.10 -15.35 -10.86
C ARG A 51 14.52 -14.11 -10.18
N LEU A 52 14.38 -14.15 -8.86
CA LEU A 52 13.88 -13.04 -8.06
C LEU A 52 15.02 -12.50 -7.19
N SER A 53 15.31 -11.21 -7.29
CA SER A 53 16.37 -10.55 -6.53
C SER A 53 15.80 -9.43 -5.67
N TYR A 54 15.78 -9.66 -4.36
CA TYR A 54 15.34 -8.73 -3.32
C TYR A 54 16.31 -8.84 -2.14
N SER A 55 15.83 -8.83 -0.88
CA SER A 55 16.68 -9.07 0.30
C SER A 55 17.40 -10.43 0.26
N LYS A 56 16.91 -11.37 -0.55
CA LYS A 56 17.59 -12.59 -0.97
C LYS A 56 17.44 -12.78 -2.48
N THR A 57 18.22 -13.70 -3.05
CA THR A 57 18.07 -14.10 -4.45
C THR A 57 17.52 -15.51 -4.53
N GLU A 58 16.42 -15.69 -5.26
CA GLU A 58 15.81 -16.99 -5.55
C GLU A 58 16.10 -17.39 -7.00
N HIS A 59 16.37 -18.67 -7.21
CA HIS A 59 16.51 -19.31 -8.51
C HIS A 59 15.63 -20.56 -8.50
N VAL A 60 14.51 -20.54 -9.22
CA VAL A 60 13.52 -21.62 -9.18
C VAL A 60 12.96 -21.91 -10.57
N ASP A 61 12.46 -23.12 -10.78
CA ASP A 61 12.02 -23.58 -12.09
C ASP A 61 10.51 -23.53 -12.25
N THR A 62 9.77 -23.59 -11.15
CA THR A 62 8.32 -23.54 -11.14
C THR A 62 7.79 -22.36 -10.33
N LEU A 63 6.57 -21.92 -10.65
CA LEU A 63 5.93 -20.80 -9.95
C LEU A 63 5.70 -21.11 -8.46
N ASP A 64 5.36 -22.36 -8.13
CA ASP A 64 5.02 -22.76 -6.76
C ASP A 64 6.23 -22.80 -5.81
N GLU A 65 7.44 -22.92 -6.37
CA GLU A 65 8.71 -22.88 -5.63
C GLU A 65 9.15 -21.48 -5.21
N ILE A 66 8.53 -20.42 -5.76
CA ILE A 66 8.84 -19.04 -5.37
C ILE A 66 8.48 -18.84 -3.90
N GLU A 67 9.47 -18.48 -3.08
CA GLU A 67 9.33 -18.24 -1.66
C GLU A 67 8.72 -16.85 -1.37
N ASN A 68 8.92 -15.88 -2.26
CA ASN A 68 8.24 -14.58 -2.21
C ASN A 68 6.76 -14.75 -2.58
N ASP A 69 5.92 -14.94 -1.57
CA ASP A 69 4.49 -15.19 -1.69
C ASP A 69 3.74 -14.11 -2.50
N VAL A 70 4.03 -12.82 -2.28
CA VAL A 70 3.45 -11.71 -3.05
C VAL A 70 3.83 -11.82 -4.53
N ALA A 71 5.12 -12.04 -4.82
CA ALA A 71 5.58 -12.16 -6.20
C ALA A 71 4.93 -13.36 -6.91
N ARG A 72 4.86 -14.50 -6.22
CA ARG A 72 4.22 -15.72 -6.71
C ARG A 72 2.75 -15.48 -7.07
N GLU A 73 1.99 -14.88 -6.18
CA GLU A 73 0.56 -14.65 -6.42
C GLU A 73 0.31 -13.53 -7.45
N CYS A 74 1.17 -12.50 -7.54
CA CYS A 74 1.10 -11.53 -8.65
C CYS A 74 1.33 -12.20 -10.01
N LEU A 75 2.33 -13.08 -10.11
CA LEU A 75 2.60 -13.85 -11.33
C LEU A 75 1.45 -14.79 -11.67
N ARG A 76 0.85 -15.44 -10.66
CA ARG A 76 -0.34 -16.27 -10.82
C ARG A 76 -1.55 -15.46 -11.28
N LEU A 77 -1.72 -14.22 -10.82
CA LEU A 77 -2.85 -13.38 -11.23
C LEU A 77 -2.69 -12.92 -12.70
N ILE A 78 -1.52 -12.38 -13.05
CA ILE A 78 -1.30 -11.72 -14.35
C ILE A 78 -0.95 -12.70 -15.48
N HIS A 79 -0.48 -13.90 -15.15
CA HIS A 79 -0.11 -14.95 -16.12
C HIS A 79 0.86 -14.45 -17.20
N VAL A 80 2.08 -14.09 -16.79
CA VAL A 80 3.14 -13.71 -17.73
C VAL A 80 3.98 -14.93 -18.08
N GLU A 81 4.22 -15.14 -19.38
CA GLU A 81 5.04 -16.24 -19.86
C GLU A 81 6.46 -16.20 -19.26
N PRO A 82 7.01 -17.33 -18.78
CA PRO A 82 8.41 -17.44 -18.39
C PRO A 82 9.38 -17.44 -19.59
N PRO A 83 10.70 -17.39 -19.38
CA PRO A 83 11.38 -17.20 -18.09
C PRO A 83 11.46 -15.72 -17.69
N LEU A 84 11.46 -15.44 -16.38
CA LEU A 84 11.35 -14.08 -15.82
C LEU A 84 12.47 -13.75 -14.84
N TYR A 85 12.97 -12.52 -14.95
CA TYR A 85 13.82 -11.90 -13.93
C TYR A 85 13.06 -10.75 -13.29
N ILE A 86 12.94 -10.80 -11.97
CA ILE A 86 12.32 -9.76 -11.15
C ILE A 86 13.37 -9.26 -10.16
N ALA A 87 13.56 -7.95 -10.09
CA ALA A 87 14.43 -7.32 -9.10
C ALA A 87 13.73 -6.17 -8.39
N THR A 88 14.01 -6.03 -7.10
CA THR A 88 13.49 -4.95 -6.27
C THR A 88 14.61 -4.13 -5.65
N ALA A 89 14.45 -2.81 -5.64
CA ALA A 89 15.22 -1.89 -4.83
C ALA A 89 14.26 -0.98 -4.06
N ALA A 90 14.59 -0.62 -2.82
CA ALA A 90 13.74 0.24 -2.00
C ALA A 90 14.57 1.27 -1.24
N ASP A 91 14.03 2.48 -1.09
CA ASP A 91 14.69 3.56 -0.33
C ASP A 91 14.66 3.32 1.18
N LEU A 92 13.77 2.44 1.65
CA LEU A 92 13.59 2.08 3.06
C LEU A 92 13.64 0.56 3.24
N PRO A 93 14.12 0.08 4.41
CA PRO A 93 14.12 -1.35 4.71
C PRO A 93 12.70 -1.93 4.76
N ALA A 94 12.60 -3.25 4.63
CA ALA A 94 11.35 -3.98 4.85
C ALA A 94 10.79 -3.72 6.26
N SER A 95 9.48 -3.87 6.42
CA SER A 95 8.78 -3.72 7.70
C SER A 95 8.99 -2.38 8.39
N SER A 96 9.06 -1.29 7.60
CA SER A 96 9.21 0.07 8.12
C SER A 96 7.92 0.72 8.63
N GLY A 97 6.76 0.03 8.49
CA GLY A 97 5.44 0.58 8.79
C GLY A 97 4.88 1.52 7.71
N LEU A 98 5.59 1.67 6.58
CA LEU A 98 5.29 2.65 5.53
C LEU A 98 4.65 2.05 4.26
N GLY A 99 4.07 0.85 4.37
CA GLY A 99 3.37 0.19 3.27
C GLY A 99 4.28 -0.47 2.22
N SER A 100 5.49 -0.93 2.61
CA SER A 100 6.47 -1.48 1.67
C SER A 100 5.99 -2.74 0.92
N SER A 101 5.26 -3.65 1.57
CA SER A 101 4.74 -4.88 0.93
C SER A 101 3.72 -4.55 -0.15
N SER A 102 2.75 -3.70 0.18
CA SER A 102 1.71 -3.27 -0.76
C SER A 102 2.28 -2.41 -1.88
N SER A 103 3.29 -1.59 -1.60
CA SER A 103 4.05 -0.88 -2.64
C SER A 103 4.72 -1.87 -3.61
N PHE A 104 5.35 -2.94 -3.09
CA PHE A 104 5.92 -3.99 -3.94
C PHE A 104 4.87 -4.66 -4.81
N ALA A 105 3.72 -5.05 -4.24
CA ALA A 105 2.62 -5.66 -4.98
C ALA A 105 2.14 -4.76 -6.13
N VAL A 106 1.83 -3.49 -5.85
CA VAL A 106 1.40 -2.49 -6.85
C VAL A 106 2.47 -2.30 -7.92
N GLY A 107 3.73 -2.12 -7.51
CA GLY A 107 4.85 -1.91 -8.44
C GLY A 107 5.12 -3.11 -9.35
N LEU A 108 4.97 -4.33 -8.82
CA LEU A 108 5.11 -5.57 -9.58
C LEU A 108 3.95 -5.79 -10.54
N LEU A 109 2.71 -5.64 -10.09
CA LEU A 109 1.52 -5.75 -10.95
C LEU A 109 1.60 -4.76 -12.12
N TYR A 110 1.96 -3.50 -11.85
CA TYR A 110 2.15 -2.51 -12.90
C TYR A 110 3.23 -2.91 -13.91
N ALA A 111 4.36 -3.44 -13.44
CA ALA A 111 5.44 -3.90 -14.33
C ALA A 111 5.01 -5.12 -15.18
N LEU A 112 4.25 -6.05 -14.61
CA LEU A 112 3.75 -7.24 -15.31
C LEU A 112 2.70 -6.85 -16.38
N HIS A 113 1.77 -5.95 -16.07
CA HIS A 113 0.83 -5.40 -17.06
C HIS A 113 1.55 -4.66 -18.18
N THR A 114 2.51 -3.80 -17.84
CA THR A 114 3.34 -3.08 -18.81
C THR A 114 4.07 -4.05 -19.74
N MET A 115 4.60 -5.15 -19.19
CA MET A 115 5.27 -6.20 -19.96
C MET A 115 4.32 -6.95 -20.91
N ARG A 116 3.03 -7.04 -20.58
CA ARG A 116 1.97 -7.57 -21.48
C ARG A 116 1.48 -6.52 -22.50
N GLY A 117 1.98 -5.29 -22.44
CA GLY A 117 1.52 -4.19 -23.29
C GLY A 117 0.16 -3.63 -22.88
N GLU A 118 -0.27 -3.88 -21.64
CA GLU A 118 -1.56 -3.44 -21.12
C GLU A 118 -1.44 -2.08 -20.43
N SER A 119 -2.43 -1.22 -20.63
CA SER A 119 -2.61 0.00 -19.84
C SER A 119 -3.56 -0.28 -18.69
N VAL A 120 -3.14 0.03 -17.47
CA VAL A 120 -3.92 -0.23 -16.25
C VAL A 120 -4.14 1.05 -15.45
N SER A 121 -5.31 1.16 -14.84
CA SER A 121 -5.66 2.29 -13.97
C SER A 121 -5.11 2.11 -12.56
N ALA A 122 -4.91 3.21 -11.82
CA ALA A 122 -4.54 3.14 -10.42
C ALA A 122 -5.57 2.37 -9.56
N GLY A 123 -6.86 2.54 -9.84
CA GLY A 123 -7.92 1.81 -9.15
C GLY A 123 -7.86 0.29 -9.39
N GLN A 124 -7.57 -0.12 -10.63
CA GLN A 124 -7.36 -1.54 -10.95
C GLN A 124 -6.15 -2.10 -10.19
N LEU A 125 -5.01 -1.42 -10.22
CA LEU A 125 -3.80 -1.86 -9.49
C LEU A 125 -4.04 -1.96 -7.98
N ALA A 126 -4.77 -1.02 -7.40
CA ALA A 126 -5.10 -1.04 -5.98
C ALA A 126 -5.95 -2.26 -5.63
N GLU A 127 -7.02 -2.53 -6.40
CA GLU A 127 -7.89 -3.68 -6.16
C GLU A 127 -7.22 -5.03 -6.45
N GLU A 128 -6.37 -5.11 -7.49
CA GLU A 128 -5.56 -6.32 -7.75
C GLU A 128 -4.55 -6.57 -6.63
N ALA A 129 -3.88 -5.54 -6.13
CA ALA A 129 -2.98 -5.68 -4.99
C ALA A 129 -3.74 -6.09 -3.72
N CYS A 130 -4.93 -5.53 -3.46
CA CYS A 130 -5.81 -5.99 -2.39
C CYS A 130 -6.22 -7.45 -2.60
N HIS A 131 -6.55 -7.85 -3.83
CA HIS A 131 -6.91 -9.23 -4.15
C HIS A 131 -5.76 -10.19 -3.90
N VAL A 132 -4.53 -9.85 -4.27
CA VAL A 132 -3.33 -10.64 -3.99
C VAL A 132 -3.11 -10.79 -2.49
N GLU A 133 -3.02 -9.69 -1.75
CA GLU A 133 -2.64 -9.76 -0.33
C GLU A 133 -3.79 -10.24 0.59
N ILE A 134 -5.01 -9.75 0.39
CA ILE A 134 -6.17 -10.07 1.25
C ILE A 134 -6.94 -11.27 0.71
N GLY A 135 -7.12 -11.33 -0.61
CA GLY A 135 -7.92 -12.36 -1.28
C GLY A 135 -7.20 -13.70 -1.40
N MET A 136 -5.99 -13.71 -1.96
CA MET A 136 -5.22 -14.91 -2.27
C MET A 136 -4.36 -15.34 -1.08
N LEU A 137 -3.55 -14.43 -0.53
CA LEU A 137 -2.66 -14.69 0.60
C LEU A 137 -3.36 -14.67 1.97
N LYS A 138 -4.63 -14.20 2.03
CA LYS A 138 -5.43 -14.13 3.27
C LYS A 138 -4.78 -13.33 4.39
N ARG A 139 -3.93 -12.34 4.07
CA ARG A 139 -3.26 -11.51 5.08
C ARG A 139 -4.31 -10.68 5.83
N PRO A 140 -4.21 -10.55 7.16
CA PRO A 140 -5.15 -9.80 7.99
C PRO A 140 -4.88 -8.28 7.92
N ILE A 141 -4.76 -7.74 6.71
CA ILE A 141 -4.43 -6.32 6.46
C ILE A 141 -5.66 -5.58 5.92
N GLY A 142 -5.64 -4.25 6.03
CA GLY A 142 -6.63 -3.39 5.41
C GLY A 142 -6.26 -3.00 3.97
N LYS A 143 -7.02 -2.05 3.41
CA LYS A 143 -6.88 -1.61 2.01
C LYS A 143 -6.07 -0.31 1.84
N GLN A 144 -5.69 0.39 2.91
CA GLN A 144 -5.14 1.74 2.78
C GLN A 144 -3.80 1.79 2.03
N ASP A 145 -2.95 0.77 2.20
CA ASP A 145 -1.58 0.77 1.70
C ASP A 145 -1.52 0.60 0.19
N GLN A 146 -2.35 -0.29 -0.35
CA GLN A 146 -2.45 -0.58 -1.78
C GLN A 146 -3.00 0.65 -2.52
N TYR A 147 -4.05 1.28 -1.97
CA TYR A 147 -4.62 2.49 -2.54
C TYR A 147 -3.64 3.66 -2.50
N ALA A 148 -2.96 3.89 -1.39
CA ALA A 148 -1.96 4.94 -1.29
C ALA A 148 -0.80 4.72 -2.29
N ALA A 149 -0.29 3.48 -2.41
CA ALA A 149 0.79 3.15 -3.34
C ALA A 149 0.40 3.27 -4.82
N ALA A 150 -0.86 2.96 -5.17
CA ALA A 150 -1.33 3.03 -6.55
C ALA A 150 -1.66 4.45 -7.01
N PHE A 151 -2.26 5.28 -6.14
CA PHE A 151 -2.72 6.61 -6.51
C PHE A 151 -1.68 7.71 -6.26
N GLY A 152 -0.87 7.60 -5.21
CA GLY A 152 0.02 8.68 -4.81
C GLY A 152 -0.71 9.91 -4.24
N GLY A 153 0.07 10.87 -3.74
CA GLY A 153 -0.45 12.15 -3.22
C GLY A 153 -0.95 12.09 -1.78
N LEU A 154 -1.62 13.16 -1.35
CA LEU A 154 -2.35 13.29 -0.09
C LEU A 154 -3.81 12.94 -0.33
N ASN A 155 -4.32 11.93 0.36
CA ASN A 155 -5.63 11.34 0.07
C ASN A 155 -6.44 11.16 1.34
N PHE A 156 -7.73 11.47 1.25
CA PHE A 156 -8.74 10.97 2.16
C PHE A 156 -9.40 9.75 1.51
N ILE A 157 -9.33 8.61 2.18
CA ILE A 157 -9.83 7.34 1.63
C ILE A 157 -10.93 6.82 2.56
N THR A 158 -12.10 6.55 2.00
CA THR A 158 -13.23 5.96 2.72
C THR A 158 -13.50 4.54 2.27
N PHE A 159 -13.77 3.67 3.24
CA PHE A 159 -14.06 2.26 3.04
C PHE A 159 -15.53 2.01 3.37
N GLN A 160 -16.31 1.66 2.35
CA GLN A 160 -17.74 1.47 2.48
C GLN A 160 -18.06 0.06 3.02
N PRO A 161 -19.19 -0.11 3.73
CA PRO A 161 -19.59 -1.41 4.27
C PRO A 161 -19.69 -2.54 3.23
N ASP A 162 -20.00 -2.21 1.98
CA ASP A 162 -20.07 -3.16 0.86
C ASP A 162 -18.72 -3.49 0.22
N GLY A 163 -17.62 -2.92 0.74
CA GLY A 163 -16.26 -3.14 0.25
C GLY A 163 -15.79 -2.16 -0.81
N ARG A 164 -16.64 -1.26 -1.30
CA ARG A 164 -16.22 -0.16 -2.19
C ARG A 164 -15.30 0.80 -1.46
N VAL A 165 -14.33 1.34 -2.17
CA VAL A 165 -13.40 2.35 -1.66
C VAL A 165 -13.59 3.62 -2.47
N HIS A 166 -13.73 4.76 -1.79
CA HIS A 166 -13.71 6.07 -2.43
C HIS A 166 -12.43 6.77 -2.01
N LEU A 167 -11.73 7.33 -2.98
CA LEU A 167 -10.50 8.07 -2.76
C LEU A 167 -10.70 9.50 -3.23
N ASP A 168 -10.56 10.43 -2.31
CA ASP A 168 -10.59 11.86 -2.55
C ASP A 168 -9.17 12.40 -2.47
N HIS A 169 -8.63 12.85 -3.61
CA HIS A 169 -7.37 13.58 -3.64
C HIS A 169 -7.56 14.92 -2.93
N ILE A 170 -6.80 15.14 -1.86
CA ILE A 170 -6.80 16.42 -1.17
C ILE A 170 -5.82 17.34 -1.88
N TRP A 171 -6.36 18.25 -2.67
CA TRP A 171 -5.58 19.32 -3.26
C TRP A 171 -5.54 20.52 -2.31
N LEU A 172 -4.35 20.81 -1.79
CA LEU A 172 -4.11 22.01 -0.99
C LEU A 172 -3.42 23.05 -1.88
N PRO A 173 -4.07 24.19 -2.20
CA PRO A 173 -3.45 25.27 -2.95
C PRO A 173 -2.21 25.83 -2.24
N ASP A 174 -1.43 26.59 -3.00
CA ASP A 174 -0.20 27.25 -2.57
C ASP A 174 0.79 26.26 -1.91
N ASP A 175 1.18 26.57 -0.67
CA ASP A 175 2.19 25.86 0.09
C ASP A 175 1.57 24.90 1.11
N GLY A 176 0.28 24.58 1.00
CA GLY A 176 -0.47 23.87 2.05
C GLY A 176 0.13 22.51 2.42
N ALA A 177 0.27 21.61 1.44
CA ALA A 177 0.87 20.29 1.69
C ALA A 177 2.34 20.41 2.16
N ALA A 178 3.10 21.33 1.58
CA ALA A 178 4.49 21.54 1.95
C ALA A 178 4.63 22.13 3.38
N SER A 179 3.70 22.98 3.82
CA SER A 179 3.64 23.50 5.19
C SER A 179 3.40 22.40 6.21
N LEU A 180 2.47 21.47 5.93
CA LEU A 180 2.24 20.28 6.76
C LEU A 180 3.54 19.49 6.96
N PHE A 181 4.27 19.23 5.87
CA PHE A 181 5.52 18.46 5.94
C PHE A 181 6.69 19.23 6.55
N ARG A 182 6.79 20.57 6.36
CA ARG A 182 7.82 21.38 7.02
C ARG A 182 7.68 21.41 8.54
N ASN A 183 6.45 21.29 9.03
CA ASN A 183 6.15 21.23 10.46
C ASN A 183 6.11 19.79 11.00
N SER A 184 6.60 18.82 10.22
CA SER A 184 6.63 17.40 10.59
C SER A 184 8.06 16.87 10.68
N MET A 185 8.31 15.94 11.60
CA MET A 185 9.57 15.22 11.70
C MET A 185 9.32 13.71 11.67
N LEU A 186 10.13 12.99 10.88
CA LEU A 186 10.08 11.54 10.79
C LEU A 186 11.28 10.92 11.49
N PHE A 187 11.03 10.00 12.43
CA PHE A 187 12.08 9.32 13.19
C PHE A 187 12.05 7.82 12.90
N TRP A 188 13.20 7.26 12.53
CA TRP A 188 13.39 5.81 12.46
C TRP A 188 13.82 5.28 13.83
N THR A 189 12.96 4.49 14.48
CA THR A 189 13.22 3.96 15.83
C THR A 189 14.14 2.75 15.85
N GLY A 190 14.49 2.18 14.69
CA GLY A 190 15.28 0.95 14.58
C GLY A 190 14.53 -0.33 14.95
N THR A 191 13.29 -0.22 15.43
CA THR A 191 12.48 -1.37 15.83
C THR A 191 11.70 -1.90 14.63
N GLN A 192 12.07 -3.08 14.14
CA GLN A 192 11.24 -3.85 13.22
C GLN A 192 10.42 -4.84 14.05
N ARG A 193 9.10 -4.66 14.05
CA ARG A 193 8.16 -5.66 14.59
C ARG A 193 7.53 -6.40 13.44
N ASP A 194 7.15 -7.65 13.67
CA ASP A 194 6.28 -8.35 12.73
C ASP A 194 4.94 -7.62 12.69
N ALA A 195 4.63 -7.00 11.55
CA ALA A 195 3.37 -6.30 11.35
C ALA A 195 2.18 -7.28 11.36
N GLY A 196 2.41 -8.56 11.00
CA GLY A 196 1.37 -9.58 10.96
C GLY A 196 0.78 -9.85 12.34
N SER A 197 1.61 -10.05 13.37
CA SER A 197 1.12 -10.37 14.72
C SER A 197 0.35 -9.22 15.36
N ILE A 198 0.78 -7.97 15.13
CA ILE A 198 0.04 -6.77 15.59
C ILE A 198 -1.32 -6.68 14.90
N LEU A 199 -1.37 -6.95 13.60
CA LEU A 199 -2.61 -6.89 12.83
C LEU A 199 -3.58 -8.01 13.21
N GLU A 200 -3.07 -9.21 13.50
CA GLU A 200 -3.88 -10.30 14.06
C GLU A 200 -4.47 -9.94 15.42
N GLU A 201 -3.67 -9.34 16.31
CA GLU A 201 -4.13 -8.84 17.61
C GLU A 201 -5.17 -7.73 17.45
N GLN A 202 -4.91 -6.74 16.59
CA GLN A 202 -5.86 -5.67 16.29
C GLN A 202 -7.18 -6.25 15.81
N ARG A 203 -7.14 -7.17 14.85
CA ARG A 203 -8.33 -7.84 14.30
C ARG A 203 -9.10 -8.61 15.37
N ALA A 204 -8.41 -9.34 16.25
CA ALA A 204 -9.03 -10.06 17.36
C ALA A 204 -9.75 -9.11 18.34
N ASN A 205 -9.20 -7.91 18.53
CA ASN A 205 -9.69 -6.92 19.48
C ASN A 205 -10.63 -5.87 18.86
N ILE A 206 -11.03 -5.98 17.58
CA ILE A 206 -11.90 -4.99 16.92
C ILE A 206 -13.20 -4.78 17.68
N THR A 207 -13.82 -5.85 18.19
CA THR A 207 -15.08 -5.76 18.93
C THR A 207 -14.92 -4.91 20.20
N GLU A 208 -13.83 -5.11 20.94
CA GLU A 208 -13.53 -4.41 22.20
C GLU A 208 -13.03 -2.98 21.98
N THR A 209 -12.37 -2.73 20.85
CA THR A 209 -11.79 -1.42 20.49
C THR A 209 -12.64 -0.62 19.51
N SER A 210 -13.85 -1.09 19.21
CA SER A 210 -14.75 -0.53 18.19
C SER A 210 -15.06 0.95 18.43
N GLU A 211 -15.32 1.36 19.68
CA GLU A 211 -15.53 2.77 20.03
C GLU A 211 -14.30 3.65 19.73
N THR A 212 -13.10 3.16 20.06
CA THR A 212 -11.85 3.85 19.76
C THR A 212 -11.62 3.96 18.25
N LEU A 213 -11.87 2.88 17.51
CA LEU A 213 -11.74 2.89 16.04
C LEU A 213 -12.75 3.83 15.37
N VAL A 214 -13.96 3.95 15.92
CA VAL A 214 -14.95 4.95 15.48
C VAL A 214 -14.42 6.37 15.70
N GLN A 215 -13.84 6.66 16.87
CA GLN A 215 -13.22 7.96 17.13
C GLN A 215 -12.04 8.24 16.18
N MET A 216 -11.20 7.23 15.91
CA MET A 216 -10.09 7.35 14.97
C MET A 216 -10.55 7.62 13.53
N ARG A 217 -11.65 6.98 13.11
CA ARG A 217 -12.30 7.22 11.81
C ARG A 217 -12.77 8.68 11.72
N ASP A 218 -13.44 9.16 12.77
CA ASP A 218 -14.00 10.51 12.80
C ASP A 218 -12.90 11.58 12.82
N LEU A 219 -11.80 11.33 13.56
CA LEU A 219 -10.60 12.18 13.52
C LEU A 219 -9.98 12.30 12.12
N ALA A 220 -10.07 11.27 11.28
CA ALA A 220 -9.62 11.39 9.89
C ALA A 220 -10.48 12.36 9.08
N GLY A 221 -11.79 12.37 9.33
CA GLY A 221 -12.74 13.33 8.75
C GLY A 221 -12.46 14.76 9.23
N ASP A 222 -12.30 14.93 10.54
CA ASP A 222 -11.97 16.24 11.13
C ASP A 222 -10.65 16.79 10.59
N PHE A 223 -9.63 15.95 10.47
CA PHE A 223 -8.33 16.34 9.90
C PHE A 223 -8.48 16.82 8.45
N ARG A 224 -9.22 16.08 7.61
CA ARG A 224 -9.51 16.48 6.23
C ARG A 224 -10.17 17.87 6.21
N ASP A 225 -11.16 18.10 7.05
CA ASP A 225 -11.92 19.35 7.06
C ASP A 225 -11.05 20.53 7.52
N ILE A 226 -10.17 20.33 8.51
CA ILE A 226 -9.19 21.34 8.93
C ILE A 226 -8.25 21.72 7.78
N LEU A 227 -7.71 20.73 7.05
CA LEU A 227 -6.83 20.99 5.92
C LEU A 227 -7.53 21.80 4.82
N LEU A 228 -8.78 21.44 4.49
CA LEU A 228 -9.56 22.13 3.45
C LEU A 228 -10.02 23.53 3.89
N GLN A 229 -10.22 23.77 5.19
CA GLN A 229 -10.51 25.11 5.71
C GLN A 229 -9.27 26.02 5.66
N GLN A 230 -8.10 25.53 6.09
CA GLN A 230 -6.85 26.29 6.02
C GLN A 230 -6.48 26.69 4.59
N SER A 231 -6.82 25.87 3.59
CA SER A 231 -6.62 26.25 2.19
C SER A 231 -7.50 27.40 1.71
N ASN A 232 -8.66 27.62 2.34
CA ASN A 232 -9.60 28.66 1.93
C ASN A 232 -9.39 29.99 2.68
N ASP A 233 -8.50 30.03 3.67
CA ASP A 233 -8.14 31.23 4.43
C ASP A 233 -6.62 31.52 4.36
N PRO A 234 -6.13 32.07 3.23
CA PRO A 234 -4.71 32.39 3.06
C PRO A 234 -4.21 33.57 3.92
N GLY A 235 -5.02 34.11 4.83
CA GLY A 235 -4.75 35.36 5.56
C GLY A 235 -4.43 35.24 7.05
N GLY A 236 -4.20 34.03 7.57
CA GLY A 236 -4.12 33.78 9.02
C GLY A 236 -2.77 33.31 9.55
N LEU A 237 -1.68 34.08 9.35
CA LEU A 237 -0.48 34.13 10.22
C LEU A 237 0.26 35.46 10.01
#